data_AF-A0A6F8XNL1-F1
#
_entry.id   AF-A0A6F8XNL1-F1
#
_cell.length_a   1.000
_cell.length_b   1.000
_cell.length_c   1.000
_cell.angle_alpha   90.00
_cell.angle_beta   90.00
_cell.angle_gamma   90.00
#
_symmetry.space_group_name_H-M   'P 1'
#
loop_
_entity.id
_entity.type
_entity.pdbx_description
1 polymer ?
#
loop_
_entity_poly.entity_id
_entity_poly.type
_entity_poly.pdbx_seq_one_letter_code
_entity_poly.pdbx_strand_id
1 'polypeptide(L)'
;MQDPLPNMRGEPHVLWAGSTPAGPAAFIAQRGGTGAAVGWIEPTAEGPRVSTVSSVNAPTRMEDIGQAILLGPERDVLLVLDFGWPVELSTELRYAPDGKVVRQYQPFAFDDGAGWQHVGRQLRKITVALRRPNSQPGQVYISNATYVLYPEQKEVPAPEWFEYTLPGAPVPSRRDNTFSALAPYVDFHGAHIEDPRLPRLTVRGATPDGRRLLVETIQFDDDPTRVVAMLARGEAEYQAVASGSVDWTAILPVRIRLPDAQGTLVAAPRAALQHRAGGGRWHDAGRNAALLPATATEVRITPPAGPTQVVQL
;
A
#
# COMPACT_ATOMS: atom_id res chain seq x y z
N MET A 1 -11.59 -13.19 5.12
CA MET A 1 -12.88 -13.75 5.58
C MET A 1 -13.94 -13.11 4.71
N GLN A 2 -14.52 -13.83 3.74
CA GLN A 2 -15.67 -13.31 3.01
C GLN A 2 -16.82 -13.23 4.01
N ASP A 3 -17.44 -12.06 4.16
CA ASP A 3 -18.71 -11.99 4.88
C ASP A 3 -19.68 -12.95 4.18
N PRO A 4 -20.40 -13.81 4.93
CA PRO A 4 -21.39 -14.67 4.32
C PRO A 4 -22.36 -13.77 3.56
N LEU A 5 -22.60 -14.10 2.28
CA LEU A 5 -23.57 -13.36 1.48
C LEU A 5 -24.88 -13.25 2.27
N PRO A 6 -25.49 -12.06 2.33
CA PRO A 6 -26.75 -11.90 3.06
C PRO A 6 -27.76 -12.91 2.50
N ASN A 7 -28.66 -13.41 3.36
CA ASN A 7 -29.76 -14.26 2.89
C ASN A 7 -30.54 -13.50 1.81
N MET A 8 -30.30 -13.87 0.55
CA MET A 8 -30.81 -13.18 -0.63
C MET A 8 -32.33 -13.34 -0.69
N ARG A 9 -33.03 -12.27 -1.04
CA ARG A 9 -34.50 -12.22 -1.11
C ARG A 9 -34.95 -11.51 -2.38
N GLY A 10 -35.96 -12.06 -3.04
CA GLY A 10 -36.49 -11.51 -4.28
C GLY A 10 -35.60 -11.79 -5.49
N GLU A 11 -35.97 -11.22 -6.64
CA GLU A 11 -35.27 -11.39 -7.90
C GLU A 11 -34.10 -10.40 -8.03
N PRO A 12 -33.00 -10.78 -8.70
CA PRO A 12 -31.95 -9.83 -9.07
C PRO A 12 -32.48 -8.86 -10.13
N HIS A 13 -32.06 -7.60 -10.02
CA HIS A 13 -32.39 -6.53 -10.95
C HIS A 13 -31.13 -6.06 -11.67
N VAL A 14 -31.25 -5.81 -12.97
CA VAL A 14 -30.23 -5.09 -13.75
C VAL A 14 -30.39 -3.61 -13.48
N LEU A 15 -29.38 -2.98 -12.88
CA LEU A 15 -29.36 -1.54 -12.61
C LEU A 15 -28.76 -0.75 -13.78
N TRP A 16 -27.81 -1.37 -14.50
CA TRP A 16 -27.21 -0.82 -15.71
C TRP A 16 -26.79 -1.97 -16.63
N ALA A 17 -26.89 -1.77 -17.94
CA ALA A 17 -26.34 -2.66 -18.95
C ALA A 17 -25.95 -1.87 -20.20
N GLY A 18 -24.82 -2.21 -20.81
CA GLY A 18 -24.32 -1.49 -21.98
C GLY A 18 -23.26 -2.26 -22.75
N SER A 19 -22.91 -1.74 -23.92
CA SER A 19 -21.78 -2.23 -24.71
C SER A 19 -20.51 -1.46 -24.35
N THR A 20 -19.41 -2.20 -24.21
CA THR A 20 -18.06 -1.64 -23.99
C THR A 20 -17.12 -2.15 -25.09
N PRO A 21 -15.92 -1.56 -25.26
CA PRO A 21 -14.90 -2.13 -26.16
C PRO A 21 -14.50 -3.57 -25.82
N ALA A 22 -14.66 -3.99 -24.55
CA ALA A 22 -14.39 -5.36 -24.10
C ALA A 22 -15.61 -6.30 -24.25
N GLY A 23 -16.72 -5.82 -24.81
CA GLY A 23 -17.97 -6.56 -24.96
C GLY A 23 -19.10 -6.05 -24.05
N PRO A 24 -20.27 -6.72 -24.05
CA PRO A 24 -21.41 -6.33 -23.24
C PRO A 24 -21.12 -6.54 -21.74
N ALA A 25 -21.53 -5.58 -20.91
CA ALA A 25 -21.41 -5.64 -19.46
C ALA A 25 -22.71 -5.19 -18.78
N ALA A 26 -22.94 -5.65 -17.56
CA ALA A 26 -24.08 -5.21 -16.75
C ALA A 26 -23.72 -5.12 -15.27
N PHE A 27 -24.44 -4.27 -14.55
CA PHE A 27 -24.39 -4.18 -13.10
C PHE A 27 -25.73 -4.62 -12.51
N ILE A 28 -25.68 -5.57 -11.60
CA ILE A 28 -26.87 -6.17 -10.98
C ILE A 28 -26.90 -5.88 -9.48
N ALA A 29 -28.10 -5.81 -8.94
CA ALA A 29 -28.34 -5.76 -7.52
C ALA A 29 -29.47 -6.70 -7.14
N GLN A 30 -29.35 -7.35 -5.99
CA GLN A 30 -30.40 -8.19 -5.42
C GLN A 30 -30.52 -7.88 -3.94
N ARG A 31 -31.75 -7.73 -3.45
CA ARG A 31 -31.99 -7.45 -2.03
C ARG A 31 -31.64 -8.67 -1.18
N GLY A 32 -31.19 -8.41 0.03
CA GLY A 32 -30.93 -9.41 1.08
C GLY A 32 -31.65 -9.04 2.37
N GLY A 33 -31.59 -9.94 3.36
CA GLY A 33 -32.28 -9.74 4.65
C GLY A 33 -31.89 -8.45 5.40
N THR A 34 -30.63 -8.00 5.29
CA THR A 34 -30.08 -6.83 6.01
C THR A 34 -29.45 -5.80 5.06
N GLY A 35 -29.62 -5.93 3.75
CA GLY A 35 -28.90 -5.12 2.76
C GLY A 35 -29.23 -5.49 1.32
N ALA A 36 -28.26 -5.30 0.42
CA ALA A 36 -28.28 -5.81 -0.94
C ALA A 36 -26.95 -6.48 -1.26
N ALA A 37 -26.94 -7.39 -2.23
CA ALA A 37 -25.73 -7.81 -2.90
C ALA A 37 -25.68 -7.15 -4.27
N VAL A 38 -24.53 -6.61 -4.64
CA VAL A 38 -24.29 -6.00 -5.95
C VAL A 38 -23.15 -6.71 -6.65
N GLY A 39 -23.19 -6.75 -7.97
CA GLY A 39 -22.13 -7.40 -8.73
C GLY A 39 -22.14 -7.00 -10.19
N TRP A 40 -21.01 -7.27 -10.84
CA TRP A 40 -20.83 -7.05 -12.26
C TRP A 40 -20.98 -8.35 -13.03
N ILE A 41 -21.67 -8.29 -14.16
CA ILE A 41 -21.69 -9.33 -15.18
C ILE A 41 -20.67 -8.92 -16.24
N GLU A 42 -19.63 -9.74 -16.40
CA GLU A 42 -18.59 -9.57 -17.43
C GLU A 42 -18.70 -10.66 -18.51
N PRO A 43 -18.36 -10.33 -19.76
CA PRO A 43 -18.29 -11.31 -20.83
C PRO A 43 -17.01 -12.14 -20.66
N THR A 44 -17.12 -13.46 -20.75
CA THR A 44 -15.97 -14.38 -20.77
C THR A 44 -16.06 -15.32 -21.98
N ALA A 45 -14.96 -16.00 -22.32
CA ALA A 45 -14.95 -17.00 -23.39
C ALA A 45 -15.94 -18.16 -23.15
N GLU A 46 -16.28 -18.45 -21.89
CA GLU A 46 -17.20 -19.51 -21.49
C GLU A 46 -18.65 -19.01 -21.32
N GLY A 47 -18.89 -17.72 -21.54
CA GLY A 47 -20.18 -17.04 -21.34
C GLY A 47 -20.12 -15.95 -20.26
N PRO A 48 -21.22 -15.21 -20.04
CA PRO A 48 -21.28 -14.17 -19.03
C PRO A 48 -21.05 -14.74 -17.62
N ARG A 49 -20.23 -14.06 -16.82
CA ARG A 49 -19.94 -14.45 -15.43
C ARG A 49 -20.16 -13.27 -14.49
N VAL A 50 -20.67 -13.56 -13.30
CA VAL A 50 -20.65 -12.61 -12.17
C VAL A 50 -19.25 -12.59 -11.57
N SER A 51 -18.55 -11.44 -11.60
CA SER A 51 -17.16 -11.33 -11.18
C SER A 51 -17.01 -11.33 -9.65
N THR A 52 -17.34 -10.21 -9.02
CA THR A 52 -17.33 -10.01 -7.56
C THR A 52 -18.72 -9.65 -7.10
N VAL A 53 -19.19 -10.30 -6.03
CA VAL A 53 -20.41 -9.91 -5.33
C VAL A 53 -20.02 -9.19 -4.04
N SER A 54 -20.38 -7.92 -3.93
CA SER A 54 -20.19 -7.14 -2.70
C SER A 54 -21.51 -7.04 -1.94
N SER A 55 -21.47 -7.23 -0.63
CA SER A 55 -22.61 -6.92 0.25
C SER A 55 -22.64 -5.42 0.55
N VAL A 56 -23.81 -4.83 0.43
CA VAL A 56 -24.10 -3.43 0.75
C VAL A 56 -25.07 -3.43 1.91
N ASN A 57 -24.57 -3.18 3.11
CA ASN A 57 -25.41 -3.03 4.31
C ASN A 57 -25.90 -1.57 4.40
N ALA A 58 -27.21 -1.38 4.47
CA ALA A 58 -27.80 -0.05 4.62
C ALA A 58 -27.67 0.46 6.09
N PRO A 59 -27.58 1.79 6.33
CA PRO A 59 -27.63 2.87 5.32
C PRO A 59 -26.27 3.53 5.02
N THR A 60 -25.15 3.07 5.58
CA THR A 60 -24.09 4.03 5.91
C THR A 60 -23.03 4.32 4.86
N ARG A 61 -22.72 3.49 3.85
CA ARG A 61 -21.65 3.86 2.89
C ARG A 61 -21.87 3.28 1.50
N MET A 62 -22.49 4.08 0.60
CA MET A 62 -22.38 3.84 -0.85
C MET A 62 -20.93 3.84 -1.34
N GLU A 63 -20.00 4.31 -0.50
CA GLU A 63 -18.57 4.36 -0.76
C GLU A 63 -17.96 2.97 -0.98
N ASP A 64 -18.53 1.91 -0.39
CA ASP A 64 -18.03 0.53 -0.50
C ASP A 64 -18.65 -0.25 -1.67
N ILE A 65 -19.53 0.40 -2.46
CA ILE A 65 -20.05 -0.20 -3.68
C ILE A 65 -18.92 -0.24 -4.69
N GLY A 66 -18.62 -1.41 -5.23
CA GLY A 66 -17.66 -1.59 -6.32
C GLY A 66 -18.16 -0.94 -7.62
N GLN A 67 -18.12 0.39 -7.66
CA GLN A 67 -18.61 1.25 -8.74
C GLN A 67 -17.83 1.08 -10.05
N ALA A 68 -16.64 0.47 -9.99
CA ALA A 68 -15.80 0.23 -11.15
C ALA A 68 -15.44 -1.24 -11.34
N ILE A 69 -15.06 -1.60 -12.56
CA ILE A 69 -14.56 -2.93 -12.95
C ILE A 69 -13.55 -2.84 -14.10
N LEU A 70 -12.54 -3.71 -14.10
CA LEU A 70 -11.63 -3.91 -15.23
C LEU A 70 -12.13 -5.07 -16.11
N LEU A 71 -12.42 -4.80 -17.37
CA LEU A 71 -13.00 -5.75 -18.34
C LEU A 71 -11.96 -6.19 -19.38
N GLY A 72 -12.29 -7.27 -20.10
CA GLY A 72 -11.48 -7.83 -21.17
C GLY A 72 -10.45 -8.87 -20.68
N PRO A 73 -9.92 -9.70 -21.59
CA PRO A 73 -8.96 -10.76 -21.25
C PRO A 73 -7.64 -10.21 -20.72
N GLU A 74 -7.29 -8.96 -21.06
CA GLU A 74 -6.11 -8.26 -20.54
C GLU A 74 -6.42 -7.29 -19.40
N ARG A 75 -7.69 -7.19 -18.98
CA ARG A 75 -8.16 -6.25 -17.96
C ARG A 75 -7.81 -4.80 -18.31
N ASP A 76 -7.89 -4.45 -19.59
CA ASP A 76 -7.40 -3.21 -20.19
C ASP A 76 -8.49 -2.16 -20.45
N VAL A 77 -9.74 -2.48 -20.17
CA VAL A 77 -10.88 -1.56 -20.23
C VAL A 77 -11.40 -1.32 -18.82
N LEU A 78 -11.30 -0.10 -18.32
CA LEU A 78 -11.93 0.33 -17.07
C LEU A 78 -13.35 0.81 -17.37
N LEU A 79 -14.34 0.25 -16.69
CA LEU A 79 -15.74 0.70 -16.70
C LEU A 79 -16.08 1.24 -15.32
N VAL A 80 -16.73 2.40 -15.25
CA VAL A 80 -17.17 3.06 -14.01
C VAL A 80 -18.64 3.47 -14.17
N LEU A 81 -19.48 3.16 -13.19
CA LEU A 81 -20.88 3.61 -13.17
C LEU A 81 -20.98 5.06 -12.68
N ASP A 82 -21.96 5.80 -13.19
CA ASP A 82 -22.27 7.14 -12.69
C ASP A 82 -23.26 7.05 -11.51
N PHE A 83 -22.80 7.42 -10.32
CA PHE A 83 -23.65 7.51 -9.12
C PHE A 83 -24.07 8.97 -8.82
N GLY A 84 -23.90 9.87 -9.78
CA GLY A 84 -24.19 11.30 -9.65
C GLY A 84 -23.06 12.09 -8.98
N TRP A 85 -21.86 11.52 -8.86
CA TRP A 85 -20.69 12.18 -8.29
C TRP A 85 -19.54 12.27 -9.30
N PRO A 86 -18.76 13.36 -9.29
CA PRO A 86 -17.56 13.44 -10.11
C PRO A 86 -16.58 12.34 -9.71
N VAL A 87 -15.97 11.71 -10.71
CA VAL A 87 -14.89 10.74 -10.56
C VAL A 87 -13.69 11.25 -11.32
N GLU A 88 -12.51 11.09 -10.74
CA GLU A 88 -11.23 11.32 -11.41
C GLU A 88 -10.44 10.01 -11.50
N LEU A 89 -9.75 9.84 -12.62
CA LEU A 89 -8.89 8.69 -12.90
C LEU A 89 -7.43 9.11 -12.97
N SER A 90 -6.56 8.31 -12.36
CA SER A 90 -5.13 8.28 -12.64
C SER A 90 -4.78 6.90 -13.19
N THR A 91 -4.12 6.84 -14.35
CA THR A 91 -3.69 5.58 -14.97
C THR A 91 -2.27 5.16 -14.56
N GLU A 92 -1.53 6.04 -13.89
CA GLU A 92 -0.15 5.80 -13.50
C GLU A 92 0.06 6.06 -12.01
N LEU A 93 0.94 5.24 -11.41
CA LEU A 93 1.52 5.45 -10.10
C LEU A 93 2.99 5.82 -10.28
N ARG A 94 3.37 7.01 -9.82
CA ARG A 94 4.75 7.49 -9.84
C ARG A 94 5.20 7.83 -8.43
N TYR A 95 6.51 8.02 -8.29
CA TYR A 95 7.10 8.42 -7.02
C TYR A 95 8.01 9.61 -7.23
N ALA A 96 7.92 10.60 -6.34
CA ALA A 96 8.88 11.67 -6.26
C ALA A 96 10.26 11.12 -5.80
N PRO A 97 11.36 11.88 -5.95
CA PRO A 97 12.68 11.45 -5.49
C PRO A 97 12.75 11.13 -3.99
N ASP A 98 11.88 11.74 -3.18
CA ASP A 98 11.71 11.44 -1.76
C ASP A 98 10.75 10.26 -1.53
N GLY A 99 10.38 9.49 -2.55
CA GLY A 99 9.54 8.30 -2.42
C GLY A 99 8.05 8.57 -2.16
N LYS A 100 7.60 9.82 -2.10
CA LYS A 100 6.18 10.15 -1.99
C LYS A 100 5.42 9.70 -3.24
N VAL A 101 4.19 9.25 -3.04
CA VAL A 101 3.27 8.86 -4.11
C VAL A 101 2.87 10.11 -4.91
N VAL A 102 2.95 10.00 -6.23
CA VAL A 102 2.51 11.04 -7.18
C VAL A 102 1.55 10.40 -8.18
N ARG A 103 0.34 10.96 -8.25
CA ARG A 103 -0.68 10.59 -9.22
C ARG A 103 -1.18 11.84 -9.95
N GLN A 104 -1.47 11.69 -11.23
CA GLN A 104 -2.10 12.74 -12.04
C GLN A 104 -3.52 12.32 -12.34
N TYR A 105 -4.46 13.06 -11.77
CA TYR A 105 -5.88 12.79 -11.89
C TYR A 105 -6.50 13.63 -12.99
N GLN A 106 -7.32 12.99 -13.81
CA GLN A 106 -8.10 13.63 -14.86
C GLN A 106 -9.59 13.34 -14.62
N PRO A 107 -10.49 14.30 -14.92
CA PRO A 107 -11.92 14.04 -14.87
C PRO A 107 -12.31 12.84 -15.72
N PHE A 108 -13.09 11.93 -15.15
CA PHE A 108 -13.64 10.78 -15.85
C PHE A 108 -14.99 11.15 -16.48
N ALA A 109 -15.15 10.89 -17.77
CA ALA A 109 -16.36 11.22 -18.51
C ALA A 109 -17.40 10.09 -18.41
N PHE A 110 -18.66 10.47 -18.20
CA PHE A 110 -19.80 9.57 -18.19
C PHE A 110 -20.72 9.87 -19.37
N ASP A 111 -21.33 8.81 -19.92
CA ASP A 111 -22.35 8.81 -20.94
C ASP A 111 -23.38 7.71 -20.63
N ASP A 112 -24.67 8.05 -20.61
CA ASP A 112 -25.76 7.12 -20.30
C ASP A 112 -25.55 6.30 -19.00
N GLY A 113 -25.20 6.99 -17.90
CA GLY A 113 -25.10 6.39 -16.57
C GLY A 113 -23.84 5.55 -16.32
N ALA A 114 -22.89 5.49 -17.26
CA ALA A 114 -21.58 4.87 -17.06
C ALA A 114 -20.51 5.53 -17.94
N GLY A 115 -19.25 5.20 -17.74
CA GLY A 115 -18.17 5.66 -18.59
C GLY A 115 -17.09 4.60 -18.66
N TRP A 116 -16.36 4.55 -19.77
CA TRP A 116 -15.26 3.60 -19.94
C TRP A 116 -14.01 4.25 -20.52
N GLN A 117 -12.86 3.65 -20.23
CA GLN A 117 -11.58 4.08 -20.75
C GLN A 117 -10.62 2.91 -20.94
N HIS A 118 -9.80 2.94 -22.00
CA HIS A 118 -8.65 2.05 -22.12
C HIS A 118 -7.56 2.48 -21.14
N VAL A 119 -7.11 1.55 -20.29
CA VAL A 119 -6.13 1.81 -19.23
C VAL A 119 -4.85 0.99 -19.37
N GLY A 120 -4.71 0.27 -20.49
CA GLY A 120 -3.62 -0.68 -20.71
C GLY A 120 -3.76 -1.92 -19.82
N ARG A 121 -2.94 -2.93 -20.10
CA ARG A 121 -3.02 -4.27 -19.49
C ARG A 121 -2.85 -4.25 -17.96
N GLN A 122 -3.80 -4.84 -17.22
CA GLN A 122 -3.82 -4.93 -15.74
C GLN A 122 -3.91 -6.39 -15.26
N LEU A 123 -2.97 -7.26 -15.64
CA LEU A 123 -3.05 -8.71 -15.33
C LEU A 123 -2.29 -9.17 -14.09
N ARG A 124 -1.37 -8.35 -13.57
CA ARG A 124 -0.51 -8.71 -12.43
C ARG A 124 -0.39 -7.60 -11.39
N LYS A 125 -0.86 -6.41 -11.77
CA LYS A 125 -0.74 -5.16 -11.04
C LYS A 125 -1.88 -4.25 -11.49
N ILE A 126 -2.39 -3.44 -10.58
CA ILE A 126 -3.40 -2.43 -10.86
C ILE A 126 -2.74 -1.06 -10.70
N THR A 127 -2.48 -0.43 -11.84
CA THR A 127 -1.84 0.89 -11.92
C THR A 127 -2.86 2.03 -11.83
N VAL A 128 -4.12 1.72 -12.16
CA VAL A 128 -5.23 2.67 -12.11
C VAL A 128 -5.66 2.97 -10.68
N ALA A 129 -6.04 4.22 -10.46
CA ALA A 129 -6.67 4.68 -9.22
C ALA A 129 -7.84 5.58 -9.55
N LEU A 130 -8.91 5.44 -8.79
CA LEU A 130 -10.11 6.25 -8.91
C LEU A 130 -10.37 7.01 -7.62
N ARG A 131 -10.77 8.27 -7.73
CA ARG A 131 -11.16 9.08 -6.59
C ARG A 131 -12.35 9.98 -6.89
N ARG A 132 -13.06 10.38 -5.84
CA ARG A 132 -14.01 11.47 -5.79
C ARG A 132 -13.27 12.72 -5.32
N PRO A 133 -13.18 13.78 -6.14
CA PRO A 133 -12.55 15.01 -5.71
C PRO A 133 -13.30 15.58 -4.49
N ASN A 134 -12.56 16.21 -3.57
CA ASN A 134 -13.11 16.85 -2.36
C ASN A 134 -13.80 15.92 -1.34
N SER A 135 -13.60 14.60 -1.44
CA SER A 135 -14.10 13.62 -0.47
C SER A 135 -12.92 12.96 0.27
N GLN A 136 -13.07 12.67 1.57
CA GLN A 136 -12.08 11.90 2.33
C GLN A 136 -12.73 10.65 2.95
N PRO A 137 -12.22 9.43 2.67
CA PRO A 137 -11.02 9.12 1.88
C PRO A 137 -11.22 9.28 0.36
N GLY A 138 -12.45 9.51 -0.12
CA GLY A 138 -12.75 9.78 -1.52
C GLY A 138 -12.39 8.64 -2.49
N GLN A 139 -12.01 7.47 -2.01
CA GLN A 139 -11.71 6.31 -2.84
C GLN A 139 -12.98 5.85 -3.59
N VAL A 140 -12.77 5.31 -4.79
CA VAL A 140 -13.78 4.58 -5.59
C VAL A 140 -13.22 3.19 -5.86
N TYR A 141 -13.95 2.15 -5.45
CA TYR A 141 -13.43 0.78 -5.52
C TYR A 141 -13.62 0.12 -6.89
N ILE A 142 -12.61 -0.67 -7.27
CA ILE A 142 -12.64 -1.54 -8.46
C ILE A 142 -12.98 -2.96 -7.99
N SER A 143 -14.18 -3.43 -8.34
CA SER A 143 -14.79 -4.67 -7.82
C SER A 143 -13.91 -5.91 -7.96
N ASN A 144 -13.26 -6.06 -9.12
CA ASN A 144 -12.48 -7.25 -9.43
C ASN A 144 -10.97 -7.07 -9.20
N ALA A 145 -10.57 -6.03 -8.48
CA ALA A 145 -9.17 -5.79 -8.15
C ALA A 145 -8.53 -7.01 -7.47
N THR A 146 -9.21 -7.59 -6.48
CA THR A 146 -8.75 -8.79 -5.77
C THR A 146 -8.50 -9.98 -6.72
N TYR A 147 -9.31 -10.17 -7.76
CA TYR A 147 -9.12 -11.27 -8.72
C TYR A 147 -7.90 -11.07 -9.61
N VAL A 148 -7.61 -9.81 -9.96
CA VAL A 148 -6.40 -9.44 -10.69
C VAL A 148 -5.15 -9.65 -9.83
N LEU A 149 -5.24 -9.23 -8.58
CA LEU A 149 -4.15 -9.23 -7.61
C LEU A 149 -3.86 -10.64 -7.05
N TYR A 150 -4.87 -11.50 -7.01
CA TYR A 150 -4.79 -12.86 -6.47
C TYR A 150 -5.42 -13.88 -7.44
N PRO A 151 -4.82 -14.09 -8.62
CA PRO A 151 -5.29 -15.12 -9.53
C PRO A 151 -5.22 -16.47 -8.81
N GLU A 152 -6.28 -17.29 -8.95
CA GLU A 152 -6.45 -18.58 -8.26
C GLU A 152 -6.97 -18.54 -6.81
N GLN A 153 -7.30 -17.38 -6.23
CA GLN A 153 -7.85 -17.25 -4.87
C GLN A 153 -7.02 -17.95 -3.77
N LYS A 154 -5.73 -18.21 -4.04
CA LYS A 154 -4.84 -18.74 -3.01
C LYS A 154 -4.55 -17.63 -2.03
N GLU A 155 -4.59 -17.96 -0.73
CA GLU A 155 -4.06 -17.07 0.29
C GLU A 155 -2.63 -16.72 -0.10
N VAL A 156 -2.38 -15.44 -0.34
CA VAL A 156 -1.01 -14.96 -0.49
C VAL A 156 -0.39 -14.98 0.90
N PRO A 157 0.72 -15.69 1.10
CA PRO A 157 1.36 -15.74 2.40
C PRO A 157 1.67 -14.32 2.85
N ALA A 158 1.50 -14.01 4.13
CA ALA A 158 1.94 -12.71 4.63
C ALA A 158 3.46 -12.56 4.42
N PRO A 159 3.98 -11.35 4.14
CA PRO A 159 5.41 -11.12 4.13
C PRO A 159 6.03 -11.43 5.50
N GLU A 160 7.33 -11.72 5.55
CA GLU A 160 8.05 -11.80 6.82
C GLU A 160 8.08 -10.42 7.49
N TRP A 161 7.70 -10.34 8.77
CA TRP A 161 7.69 -9.10 9.53
C TRP A 161 8.88 -9.04 10.51
N PHE A 162 9.66 -7.97 10.42
CA PHE A 162 10.72 -7.63 11.36
C PHE A 162 10.30 -6.44 12.21
N GLU A 163 10.20 -6.65 13.52
CA GLU A 163 9.92 -5.59 14.48
C GLU A 163 11.06 -5.47 15.47
N TYR A 164 11.66 -4.27 15.55
CA TYR A 164 12.78 -4.01 16.44
C TYR A 164 12.52 -2.78 17.31
N THR A 165 12.92 -2.88 18.57
CA THR A 165 12.90 -1.78 19.55
C THR A 165 14.34 -1.48 19.96
N LEU A 166 14.83 -0.29 19.61
CA LEU A 166 16.16 0.17 19.95
C LEU A 166 16.27 0.51 21.44
N PRO A 167 17.48 0.44 22.03
CA PRO A 167 17.70 0.90 23.39
C PRO A 167 17.20 2.35 23.59
N GLY A 168 16.48 2.58 24.70
CA GLY A 168 15.92 3.89 25.02
C GLY A 168 14.64 4.27 24.27
N ALA A 169 14.08 3.38 23.44
CA ALA A 169 12.78 3.61 22.81
C ALA A 169 11.68 3.85 23.87
N PRO A 170 10.78 4.82 23.66
CA PRO A 170 9.61 4.99 24.50
C PRO A 170 8.66 3.79 24.33
N VAL A 171 7.84 3.54 25.36
CA VAL A 171 6.74 2.58 25.25
C VAL A 171 5.76 3.07 24.19
N PRO A 172 5.33 2.21 23.24
CA PRO A 172 4.31 2.59 22.26
C PRO A 172 3.07 3.13 22.95
N SER A 173 2.58 4.27 22.49
CA SER A 173 1.36 4.88 23.02
C SER A 173 0.18 4.54 22.11
N ARG A 174 -1.03 4.42 22.67
CA ARG A 174 -2.25 4.21 21.86
C ARG A 174 -2.52 5.38 20.89
N ARG A 175 -1.83 6.52 21.09
CA ARG A 175 -1.89 7.71 20.22
C ARG A 175 -0.80 7.71 19.14
N ASP A 176 -0.03 6.63 18.99
CA ASP A 176 0.91 6.45 17.90
C ASP A 176 0.16 6.23 16.58
N ASN A 177 -0.49 7.29 16.10
CA ASN A 177 -1.09 7.35 14.79
C ASN A 177 -0.03 7.78 13.78
N THR A 178 0.40 6.83 12.94
CA THR A 178 1.38 7.07 11.87
C THR A 178 0.71 7.47 10.57
N PHE A 179 -0.62 7.34 10.49
CA PHE A 179 -1.39 7.51 9.26
C PHE A 179 -1.12 8.86 8.60
N SER A 180 -1.20 9.96 9.36
CA SER A 180 -0.97 11.31 8.83
C SER A 180 0.46 11.49 8.30
N ALA A 181 1.46 10.89 8.96
CA ALA A 181 2.87 10.99 8.59
C ALA A 181 3.18 10.20 7.31
N LEU A 182 2.54 9.02 7.16
CA LEU A 182 2.72 8.12 6.03
C LEU A 182 1.79 8.45 4.86
N ALA A 183 0.76 9.27 5.06
CA ALA A 183 -0.22 9.57 4.03
C ALA A 183 0.38 10.00 2.68
N PRO A 184 1.48 10.81 2.61
CA PRO A 184 2.12 11.15 1.35
C PRO A 184 2.85 9.98 0.64
N TYR A 185 3.11 8.88 1.34
CA TYR A 185 3.83 7.70 0.86
C TYR A 185 2.92 6.51 0.57
N VAL A 186 1.65 6.62 0.95
CA VAL A 186 0.64 5.58 0.78
C VAL A 186 -0.32 5.98 -0.32
N ASP A 187 -0.55 5.06 -1.24
CA ASP A 187 -1.52 5.25 -2.29
C ASP A 187 -2.91 4.77 -1.87
N PHE A 188 -3.68 5.67 -1.24
CA PHE A 188 -5.02 5.35 -0.75
C PHE A 188 -6.07 5.15 -1.84
N HIS A 189 -5.77 5.50 -3.09
CA HIS A 189 -6.74 5.45 -4.18
C HIS A 189 -6.48 4.29 -5.15
N GLY A 190 -5.27 3.72 -5.12
CA GLY A 190 -4.91 2.52 -5.87
C GLY A 190 -5.34 1.24 -5.15
N ALA A 191 -5.27 0.13 -5.88
CA ALA A 191 -5.42 -1.21 -5.33
C ALA A 191 -4.07 -1.92 -5.44
N HIS A 192 -3.51 -2.33 -4.30
CA HIS A 192 -2.17 -2.89 -4.22
C HIS A 192 -2.16 -4.19 -3.46
N ILE A 193 -1.17 -5.02 -3.76
CA ILE A 193 -0.78 -6.14 -2.90
C ILE A 193 0.55 -5.86 -2.22
N GLU A 194 0.77 -6.58 -1.13
CA GLU A 194 2.11 -6.77 -0.60
C GLU A 194 2.80 -7.91 -1.36
N ASP A 195 4.05 -7.72 -1.78
CA ASP A 195 4.87 -8.83 -2.26
C ASP A 195 5.29 -9.68 -1.06
N PRO A 196 4.81 -10.93 -0.95
CA PRO A 196 5.11 -11.78 0.19
C PRO A 196 6.58 -12.20 0.25
N ARG A 197 7.32 -12.04 -0.85
CA ARG A 197 8.74 -12.39 -0.94
C ARG A 197 9.64 -11.31 -0.34
N LEU A 198 9.12 -10.10 -0.13
CA LEU A 198 9.86 -8.97 0.40
C LEU A 198 9.47 -8.72 1.86
N PRO A 199 10.45 -8.74 2.80
CA PRO A 199 10.16 -8.48 4.19
C PRO A 199 9.57 -7.09 4.45
N ARG A 200 8.90 -6.97 5.60
CA ARG A 200 8.48 -5.71 6.20
C ARG A 200 9.32 -5.44 7.43
N LEU A 201 9.58 -4.16 7.69
CA LEU A 201 10.38 -3.73 8.82
C LEU A 201 9.72 -2.54 9.53
N THR A 202 9.63 -2.67 10.84
CA THR A 202 9.29 -1.59 11.78
C THR A 202 10.41 -1.47 12.81
N VAL A 203 11.01 -0.28 12.94
CA VAL A 203 12.01 0.02 13.98
C VAL A 203 11.53 1.18 14.85
N ARG A 204 11.48 0.95 16.17
CA ARG A 204 11.14 1.94 17.18
C ARG A 204 12.38 2.36 17.95
N GLY A 205 12.52 3.64 18.28
CA GLY A 205 13.69 4.15 18.99
C GLY A 205 13.48 5.51 19.62
N ALA A 206 14.57 6.04 20.16
CA ALA A 206 14.69 7.44 20.52
C ALA A 206 15.94 8.02 19.84
N THR A 207 15.83 9.26 19.39
CA THR A 207 16.97 10.03 18.88
C THR A 207 17.77 10.65 20.02
N PRO A 208 19.04 11.07 19.79
CA PRO A 208 19.86 11.72 20.81
C PRO A 208 19.22 12.92 21.51
N ASP A 209 18.34 13.66 20.82
CA ASP A 209 17.62 14.80 21.41
C ASP A 209 16.32 14.44 22.13
N GLY A 210 16.03 13.14 22.27
CA GLY A 210 14.86 12.61 22.96
C GLY A 210 13.58 12.56 22.12
N ARG A 211 13.60 12.92 20.82
CA ARG A 211 12.45 12.63 19.94
C ARG A 211 12.26 11.13 19.78
N ARG A 212 10.99 10.72 19.76
CA ARG A 212 10.55 9.36 19.44
C ARG A 212 10.84 9.10 17.96
N LEU A 213 11.40 7.95 17.67
CA LEU A 213 11.74 7.50 16.31
C LEU A 213 10.88 6.30 15.94
N LEU A 214 10.32 6.36 14.74
CA LEU A 214 9.69 5.23 14.09
C LEU A 214 10.17 5.15 12.65
N VAL A 215 10.54 3.96 12.21
CA VAL A 215 10.91 3.68 10.82
C VAL A 215 10.06 2.53 10.33
N GLU A 216 9.42 2.71 9.18
CA GLU A 216 8.56 1.69 8.57
C GLU A 216 8.93 1.51 7.09
N THR A 217 8.79 0.28 6.61
CA THR A 217 8.90 -0.02 5.17
C THR A 217 7.53 -0.10 4.51
N ILE A 218 7.41 0.48 3.33
CA ILE A 218 6.19 0.46 2.50
C ILE A 218 6.55 -0.16 1.16
N GLN A 219 5.69 -1.03 0.63
CA GLN A 219 5.87 -1.62 -0.70
C GLN A 219 4.52 -1.96 -1.31
N PHE A 220 4.40 -1.71 -2.61
CA PHE A 220 3.21 -1.98 -3.40
C PHE A 220 3.58 -2.86 -4.59
N ASP A 221 2.84 -3.95 -4.77
CA ASP A 221 2.91 -4.84 -5.94
C ASP A 221 4.31 -5.42 -6.18
N ASP A 222 5.02 -4.96 -7.20
CA ASP A 222 6.40 -5.29 -7.54
C ASP A 222 7.32 -4.07 -7.48
N ASP A 223 6.84 -2.94 -6.95
CA ASP A 223 7.63 -1.72 -6.80
C ASP A 223 8.74 -1.90 -5.76
N PRO A 224 9.85 -1.14 -5.87
CA PRO A 224 10.89 -1.12 -4.86
C PRO A 224 10.34 -0.81 -3.47
N THR A 225 10.76 -1.57 -2.46
CA THR A 225 10.45 -1.26 -1.07
C THR A 225 11.05 0.10 -0.69
N ARG A 226 10.23 0.93 -0.06
CA ARG A 226 10.64 2.22 0.51
C ARG A 226 10.77 2.10 2.01
N VAL A 227 11.61 2.94 2.59
CA VAL A 227 11.71 3.14 4.03
C VAL A 227 11.40 4.59 4.35
N VAL A 228 10.59 4.84 5.36
CA VAL A 228 10.24 6.18 5.84
C VAL A 228 10.62 6.29 7.30
N ALA A 229 11.43 7.29 7.64
CA ALA A 229 11.73 7.64 9.02
C ALA A 229 10.83 8.77 9.49
N MET A 230 10.27 8.60 10.68
CA MET A 230 9.33 9.51 11.30
C MET A 230 9.80 9.89 12.70
N LEU A 231 9.65 11.16 13.06
CA LEU A 231 9.99 11.68 14.38
C LEU A 231 8.80 12.35 15.05
N ALA A 232 8.74 12.25 16.37
CA ALA A 232 7.76 12.95 17.21
C ALA A 232 8.40 13.46 18.50
N ARG A 233 7.91 14.59 19.04
CA ARG A 233 8.34 15.12 20.35
C ARG A 233 7.22 14.94 21.37
N GLY A 234 7.52 14.29 22.50
CA GLY A 234 6.48 13.97 23.50
C GLY A 234 5.29 13.26 22.86
N GLU A 235 4.07 13.68 23.19
CA GLU A 235 2.83 13.11 22.64
C GLU A 235 2.40 13.70 21.27
N ALA A 236 3.23 14.52 20.63
CA ALA A 236 2.91 15.07 19.31
C ALA A 236 2.81 13.95 18.24
N GLU A 237 2.05 14.21 17.18
CA GLU A 237 1.98 13.30 16.03
C GLU A 237 3.35 13.11 15.37
N TYR A 238 3.54 11.93 14.77
CA TYR A 238 4.72 11.66 13.96
C TYR A 238 4.73 12.55 12.71
N GLN A 239 5.92 12.97 12.32
CA GLN A 239 6.17 13.62 11.03
C GLN A 239 7.22 12.83 10.27
N ALA A 240 6.98 12.56 8.99
CA ALA A 240 8.01 11.98 8.13
C ALA A 240 9.15 12.99 7.93
N VAL A 241 10.37 12.57 8.25
CA VAL A 241 11.56 13.44 8.20
C VAL A 241 12.60 13.00 7.18
N ALA A 242 12.56 11.74 6.76
CA ALA A 242 13.43 11.20 5.74
C ALA A 242 12.78 9.98 5.10
N SER A 243 13.24 9.64 3.91
CA SER A 243 12.81 8.47 3.17
C SER A 243 13.94 7.94 2.29
N GLY A 244 13.82 6.70 1.85
CA GLY A 244 14.77 6.06 0.96
C GLY A 244 14.24 4.76 0.37
N SER A 245 15.08 4.06 -0.39
CA SER A 245 14.82 2.71 -0.91
C SER A 245 15.48 1.65 -0.04
N VAL A 246 14.91 0.45 -0.03
CA VAL A 246 15.47 -0.74 0.63
C VAL A 246 15.91 -1.73 -0.44
N ASP A 247 17.13 -2.23 -0.32
CA ASP A 247 17.63 -3.33 -1.13
C ASP A 247 17.78 -4.57 -0.25
N TRP A 248 16.77 -5.44 -0.26
CA TRP A 248 16.76 -6.66 0.54
C TRP A 248 17.83 -7.68 0.13
N THR A 249 18.51 -7.48 -0.99
CA THR A 249 19.63 -8.32 -1.44
C THR A 249 20.99 -7.82 -0.95
N ALA A 250 21.06 -6.56 -0.49
CA ALA A 250 22.28 -5.98 0.06
C ALA A 250 22.59 -6.52 1.47
N ILE A 251 23.88 -6.56 1.85
CA ILE A 251 24.26 -6.93 3.23
C ILE A 251 23.73 -5.93 4.27
N LEU A 252 23.50 -4.69 3.85
CA LEU A 252 22.86 -3.65 4.63
C LEU A 252 21.62 -3.12 3.87
N PRO A 253 20.44 -3.75 4.03
CA PRO A 253 19.24 -3.38 3.29
C PRO A 253 18.74 -1.98 3.57
N VAL A 254 18.82 -1.53 4.82
CA VAL A 254 18.25 -0.25 5.25
C VAL A 254 19.35 0.66 5.77
N ARG A 255 19.43 1.86 5.18
CA ARG A 255 20.30 2.97 5.62
C ARG A 255 19.57 4.29 5.37
N ILE A 256 19.18 4.97 6.44
CA ILE A 256 18.44 6.24 6.37
C ILE A 256 19.06 7.28 7.31
N ARG A 257 19.49 8.40 6.74
CA ARG A 257 20.06 9.52 7.50
C ARG A 257 18.92 10.33 8.11
N LEU A 258 18.96 10.54 9.42
CA LEU A 258 18.01 11.42 10.11
C LEU A 258 18.48 12.88 10.02
N PRO A 259 17.55 13.86 10.04
CA PRO A 259 17.91 15.28 10.03
C PRO A 259 18.60 15.70 11.34
N ASP A 260 18.99 16.97 11.43
CA ASP A 260 19.48 17.63 12.65
C ASP A 260 20.61 16.89 13.38
N ALA A 261 21.49 16.22 12.62
CA ALA A 261 22.57 15.39 13.16
C ALA A 261 22.10 14.34 14.19
N GLN A 262 20.89 13.79 14.04
CA GLN A 262 20.38 12.73 14.91
C GLN A 262 20.96 11.34 14.63
N GLY A 263 21.74 11.21 13.56
CA GLY A 263 22.43 9.96 13.21
C GLY A 263 21.94 9.32 11.93
N THR A 264 22.38 8.08 11.71
CA THR A 264 21.94 7.24 10.60
C THR A 264 21.34 5.97 11.17
N LEU A 265 20.07 5.72 10.88
CA LEU A 265 19.46 4.43 11.21
C LEU A 265 19.87 3.41 10.14
N VAL A 266 20.35 2.27 10.63
CA VAL A 266 20.73 1.12 9.82
C VAL A 266 19.95 -0.10 10.28
N ALA A 267 19.55 -0.97 9.35
CA ALA A 267 19.02 -2.28 9.69
C ALA A 267 19.49 -3.36 8.71
N ALA A 268 19.90 -4.48 9.29
CA ALA A 268 20.27 -5.73 8.62
C ALA A 268 19.74 -6.87 9.51
N PRO A 269 18.55 -7.41 9.19
CA PRO A 269 17.91 -8.46 10.00
C PRO A 269 18.87 -9.59 10.36
N ARG A 270 18.86 -10.00 11.64
CA ARG A 270 19.67 -11.08 12.23
C ARG A 270 21.18 -10.82 12.31
N ALA A 271 21.70 -9.75 11.70
CA ALA A 271 23.13 -9.44 11.73
C ALA A 271 23.58 -8.77 13.04
N ALA A 272 24.85 -8.97 13.41
CA ALA A 272 25.53 -8.12 14.40
C ALA A 272 26.10 -6.88 13.72
N LEU A 273 25.99 -5.74 14.41
CA LEU A 273 26.32 -4.42 13.89
C LEU A 273 27.42 -3.79 14.74
N GLN A 274 28.45 -3.24 14.09
CA GLN A 274 29.44 -2.37 14.73
C GLN A 274 29.60 -1.10 13.89
N HIS A 275 29.97 0.02 14.49
CA HIS A 275 30.23 1.26 13.74
C HIS A 275 31.57 1.87 14.12
N ARG A 276 32.09 2.78 13.29
CA ARG A 276 33.21 3.65 13.64
C ARG A 276 33.10 5.01 12.94
N ALA A 277 33.88 5.97 13.42
CA ALA A 277 34.05 7.28 12.81
C ALA A 277 35.48 7.37 12.22
N GLY A 278 35.58 7.55 10.91
CA GLY A 278 36.85 7.55 10.18
C GLY A 278 37.71 6.31 10.50
N GLY A 279 39.03 6.51 10.67
CA GLY A 279 39.97 5.45 11.06
C GLY A 279 39.93 5.05 12.54
N GLY A 280 38.89 5.43 13.29
CA GLY A 280 38.76 5.16 14.72
C GLY A 280 38.52 3.69 15.06
N ARG A 281 38.37 3.42 16.37
CA ARG A 281 38.02 2.08 16.87
C ARG A 281 36.59 1.69 16.50
N TRP A 282 36.34 0.38 16.40
CA TRP A 282 34.99 -0.17 16.23
C TRP A 282 34.23 -0.15 17.56
N HIS A 283 32.96 0.21 17.49
CA HIS A 283 32.00 0.25 18.60
C HIS A 283 30.87 -0.73 18.32
N ASP A 284 30.45 -1.48 19.33
CA ASP A 284 29.27 -2.35 19.22
C ASP A 284 28.00 -1.50 19.07
N ALA A 285 27.15 -1.87 18.12
CA ALA A 285 25.87 -1.23 17.84
C ALA A 285 24.69 -2.20 18.06
N GLY A 286 24.96 -3.42 18.54
CA GLY A 286 23.94 -4.44 18.81
C GLY A 286 23.64 -5.34 17.61
N ARG A 287 22.39 -5.74 17.47
CA ARG A 287 21.92 -6.67 16.43
C ARG A 287 20.67 -6.16 15.74
N ASN A 288 20.46 -6.60 14.51
CA ASN A 288 19.31 -6.35 13.65
C ASN A 288 19.15 -4.90 13.16
N ALA A 289 19.13 -3.93 14.06
CA ALA A 289 18.99 -2.52 13.74
C ALA A 289 19.71 -1.65 14.77
N ALA A 290 20.19 -0.48 14.35
CA ALA A 290 20.84 0.49 15.22
C ALA A 290 20.63 1.92 14.72
N LEU A 291 20.54 2.87 15.65
CA LEU A 291 20.71 4.29 15.35
C LEU A 291 22.16 4.67 15.62
N LEU A 292 22.93 4.86 14.55
CA LEU A 292 24.36 5.19 14.63
C LEU A 292 24.56 6.68 14.86
N PRO A 293 25.58 7.10 15.64
CA PRO A 293 25.90 8.52 15.84
C PRO A 293 26.10 9.27 14.51
N ALA A 294 25.83 10.57 14.50
CA ALA A 294 25.97 11.38 13.29
C ALA A 294 27.38 11.41 12.69
N THR A 295 28.40 11.13 13.52
CA THR A 295 29.81 11.05 13.15
C THR A 295 30.25 9.68 12.62
N ALA A 296 29.38 8.66 12.67
CA ALA A 296 29.68 7.36 12.10
C ALA A 296 29.81 7.47 10.58
N THR A 297 30.93 6.99 10.05
CA THR A 297 31.21 6.97 8.60
C THR A 297 31.15 5.57 8.02
N GLU A 298 31.28 4.55 8.87
CA GLU A 298 31.29 3.15 8.45
C GLU A 298 30.51 2.29 9.43
N VAL A 299 29.87 1.27 8.87
CA VAL A 299 29.22 0.19 9.61
C VAL A 299 29.80 -1.14 9.16
N ARG A 300 30.06 -2.01 10.13
CA ARG A 300 30.48 -3.38 9.93
C ARG A 300 29.29 -4.29 10.25
N ILE A 301 28.96 -5.15 9.31
CA ILE A 301 27.84 -6.07 9.37
C ILE A 301 28.39 -7.49 9.41
N THR A 302 27.98 -8.26 10.41
CA THR A 302 28.30 -9.69 10.53
C THR A 302 27.01 -10.49 10.52
N PRO A 303 26.59 -11.05 9.36
CA PRO A 303 25.44 -11.93 9.27
C PRO A 303 25.59 -13.19 10.14
N PRO A 304 24.50 -13.89 10.50
CA PRO A 304 24.58 -15.17 11.23
C PRO A 304 25.40 -16.23 10.49
N ALA A 305 25.27 -16.26 9.16
CA ALA A 305 26.01 -17.11 8.27
C ALA A 305 26.58 -16.23 7.15
N GLY A 306 27.90 -16.07 7.11
CA GLY A 306 28.57 -15.31 6.06
C GLY A 306 29.76 -14.48 6.56
N PRO A 307 30.53 -13.90 5.63
CA PRO A 307 31.65 -13.05 5.97
C PRO A 307 31.15 -11.71 6.53
N THR A 308 31.92 -11.17 7.47
CA THR A 308 31.78 -9.77 7.89
C THR A 308 32.13 -8.84 6.72
N GLN A 309 31.32 -7.81 6.48
CA GLN A 309 31.64 -6.75 5.51
C GLN A 309 31.55 -5.36 6.15
N VAL A 310 32.24 -4.40 5.55
CA VAL A 310 32.21 -2.99 5.94
C VAL A 310 31.56 -2.18 4.84
N VAL A 311 30.58 -1.36 5.20
CA VAL A 311 29.82 -0.49 4.30
C VAL A 311 30.03 0.96 4.73
N GLN A 312 30.30 1.84 3.77
CA GLN A 312 30.36 3.29 4.00
C GLN A 312 28.94 3.84 4.22
N LEU A 313 28.80 4.82 5.11
CA LEU A 313 27.52 5.45 5.45
C LEU A 313 27.29 6.72 4.63
#